data_AF-A0AAU9P431-F1
#
_entry.id   AF-A0AAU9P431-F1
#
_cell.length_a   1.000
_cell.length_b   1.000
_cell.length_c   1.000
_cell.angle_alpha   90.00
_cell.angle_beta   90.00
_cell.angle_gamma   90.00
#
_symmetry.space_group_name_H-M   'P 1'
#
loop_
_entity.id
_entity.type
_entity.pdbx_description
1 polymer ?
#
loop_
_entity_poly.entity_id
_entity_poly.type
_entity_poly.pdbx_seq_one_letter_code
_entity_poly.pdbx_strand_id
1 'polypeptide(L)'
;MASETLVGACNGSVCTHPDPQRSYQVVVAATQAMGIGKDGKLPWKLPSDLKFFKEITMTTTDPVKKNAIIMGRKTWESIPLEHRPLTGRLNVVLTRSGSFDIATAENVLMCGSMISALELLASSPYCLSIERVFVIGGGEILRESLNAPGCDAIHITEIETDIDCDTFIPSINTSEFQPWYSSFPQLENGIRHSFTTYVRVKNSGIEAPKVNGSLSECHSDSPKFDARMFSFLPKKIFEKHQEFLYLKLVEDIISNGALKGDRTGTGTLSKFGCQMRFNLRKSFPLLTTKKVFWRGVVEELLWFISGSTSAKVLQDKGIHIWDGNASRTYLDSIGLVDREEGDLGPVYGFQWRHFGAKYTNMHADYSGQGFDQLLDVIDKIQNNPDDRRILLSAWNPSDLKQMALPPCHMFAQFYVNQGELSCQMYQRSADMGLGVPFNIASYALLTCIIAHVCDLVPGDFVHVLGDAHVYSTHVRPLQDQLQKLPKPFPVLKINSEKKDIDGFYRSDFGGNGCRVFM
;
A
#
# COMPACT_ATOMS: atom_id res chain seq x y z
N MET A 1 30.76 42.62 66.56
CA MET A 1 30.37 43.59 65.53
C MET A 1 29.93 42.76 64.32
N ALA A 2 28.66 42.38 64.29
CA ALA A 2 27.60 42.89 63.37
C ALA A 2 27.83 42.41 61.91
N SER A 3 26.90 41.79 61.19
CA SER A 3 25.47 41.51 61.38
C SER A 3 24.99 40.46 60.34
N GLU A 4 23.95 39.73 60.73
CA GLU A 4 22.75 39.35 59.96
C GLU A 4 22.75 38.38 58.76
N THR A 5 21.85 37.42 58.94
CA THR A 5 21.28 36.36 58.12
C THR A 5 20.47 36.88 56.93
N LEU A 6 20.48 36.17 55.80
CA LEU A 6 19.37 36.15 54.84
C LEU A 6 19.25 34.78 54.17
N VAL A 7 18.10 34.15 54.42
CA VAL A 7 17.63 32.87 53.87
C VAL A 7 17.19 33.10 52.42
N GLY A 8 17.77 32.36 51.48
CA GLY A 8 17.36 32.34 50.08
C GLY A 8 16.91 30.94 49.69
N ALA A 9 15.60 30.73 49.63
CA ALA A 9 14.98 29.55 49.05
C ALA A 9 15.14 29.58 47.52
N CYS A 10 15.86 28.63 46.95
CA CYS A 10 15.85 28.38 45.51
C CYS A 10 14.94 27.17 45.22
N ASN A 11 13.75 27.47 44.71
CA ASN A 11 12.87 26.50 44.08
C ASN A 11 13.61 25.83 42.92
N GLY A 12 14.00 24.57 43.11
CA GLY A 12 14.46 23.70 42.03
C GLY A 12 13.29 23.38 41.11
N SER A 13 13.11 24.21 40.08
CA SER A 13 12.35 23.86 38.89
C SER A 13 12.97 22.61 38.27
N VAL A 14 12.39 21.45 38.55
CA VAL A 14 12.69 20.19 37.86
C VAL A 14 12.29 20.38 36.40
N CYS A 15 13.23 20.81 35.57
CA CYS A 15 13.12 20.69 34.12
C CYS A 15 13.18 19.19 33.79
N THR A 16 12.02 18.55 33.72
CA THR A 16 11.87 17.24 33.10
C THR A 16 12.17 17.39 31.61
N HIS A 17 13.43 17.20 31.23
CA HIS A 17 13.77 16.90 29.83
C HIS A 17 12.99 15.64 29.42
N PRO A 18 12.36 15.60 28.23
CA PRO A 18 11.81 14.36 27.72
C PRO A 18 12.97 13.39 27.55
N ASP A 19 12.95 12.34 28.36
CA ASP A 19 13.94 11.27 28.37
C ASP A 19 14.10 10.72 26.93
N PRO A 20 15.29 10.73 26.31
CA PRO A 20 15.44 10.31 24.92
C PRO A 20 15.41 8.78 24.82
N GLN A 21 14.25 8.19 25.12
CA GLN A 21 14.06 6.76 24.92
C GLN A 21 14.09 6.45 23.42
N ARG A 22 15.01 5.57 23.06
CA ARG A 22 15.16 5.06 21.70
C ARG A 22 13.91 4.31 21.29
N SER A 23 13.38 4.59 20.10
CA SER A 23 12.27 3.81 19.54
C SER A 23 12.73 2.43 19.07
N TYR A 24 11.76 1.53 18.84
CA TYR A 24 12.01 0.16 18.43
C TYR A 24 10.97 -0.34 17.42
N GLN A 25 11.25 -1.50 16.84
CA GLN A 25 10.36 -2.21 15.93
C GLN A 25 10.06 -3.59 16.50
N VAL A 26 8.91 -4.17 16.20
CA VAL A 26 8.57 -5.54 16.59
C VAL A 26 8.77 -6.47 15.41
N VAL A 27 9.30 -7.67 15.66
CA VAL A 27 9.34 -8.76 14.69
C VAL A 27 8.70 -9.99 15.32
N VAL A 28 7.65 -10.53 14.69
CA VAL A 28 6.89 -11.65 15.23
C VAL A 28 6.26 -12.49 14.12
N ALA A 29 6.06 -13.78 14.37
CA ALA A 29 5.20 -14.63 13.56
C ALA A 29 3.97 -14.99 14.39
N ALA A 30 2.77 -14.84 13.83
CA ALA A 30 1.54 -15.13 14.57
C ALA A 30 0.44 -15.68 13.66
N THR A 31 -0.42 -16.53 14.24
CA THR A 31 -1.67 -16.97 13.59
C THR A 31 -2.67 -15.82 13.48
N GLN A 32 -3.77 -16.02 12.74
CA GLN A 32 -4.88 -15.06 12.68
C GLN A 32 -5.45 -14.70 14.06
N ALA A 33 -5.42 -15.65 15.01
CA ALA A 33 -5.84 -15.44 16.40
C ALA A 33 -4.73 -14.81 17.27
N MET A 34 -3.64 -14.32 16.68
CA MET A 34 -2.47 -13.76 17.36
C MET A 34 -1.75 -14.77 18.29
N GLY A 35 -1.83 -16.06 17.97
CA GLY A 35 -1.08 -17.13 18.64
C GLY A 35 0.35 -17.19 18.13
N ILE A 36 1.33 -17.28 19.04
CA ILE A 36 2.77 -17.20 18.72
C ILE A 36 3.59 -18.41 19.20
N GLY A 37 2.99 -19.30 19.99
CA GLY A 37 3.72 -20.33 20.74
C GLY A 37 2.82 -21.44 21.28
N LYS A 38 3.41 -22.62 21.42
CA LYS A 38 2.84 -23.80 22.07
C LYS A 38 3.96 -24.51 22.85
N ASP A 39 3.74 -24.81 24.12
CA ASP A 39 4.70 -25.48 25.02
C ASP A 39 6.11 -24.85 25.01
N GLY A 40 6.16 -23.52 24.91
CA GLY A 40 7.42 -22.75 24.87
C GLY A 40 8.22 -22.84 23.56
N LYS A 41 7.63 -23.38 22.49
CA LYS A 41 8.23 -23.51 21.16
C LYS A 41 7.37 -22.84 20.09
N LEU A 42 7.97 -22.61 18.92
CA LEU A 42 7.22 -22.24 17.71
C LEU A 42 6.38 -23.45 17.26
N PRO A 43 5.06 -23.32 17.05
CA PRO A 43 4.19 -24.42 16.61
C PRO A 43 4.39 -24.85 15.15
N TRP A 44 5.23 -24.13 14.40
CA TRP A 44 5.46 -24.32 12.97
C TRP A 44 6.95 -24.34 12.64
N LYS A 45 7.26 -24.83 11.43
CA LYS A 45 8.61 -24.81 10.85
C LYS A 45 8.60 -24.14 9.50
N LEU A 46 8.97 -22.85 9.49
CA LEU A 46 8.98 -21.99 8.31
C LEU A 46 10.40 -21.44 8.08
N PRO A 47 11.25 -22.14 7.30
CA PRO A 47 12.56 -21.61 6.91
C PRO A 47 12.51 -20.22 6.27
N SER A 48 11.46 -19.92 5.49
CA SER A 48 11.30 -18.60 4.87
C SER A 48 11.03 -17.49 5.90
N ASP A 49 10.28 -17.78 6.98
CA ASP A 49 10.08 -16.87 8.12
C ASP A 49 11.38 -16.59 8.86
N LEU A 50 12.17 -17.63 9.16
CA LEU A 50 13.48 -17.45 9.79
C LEU A 50 14.44 -16.64 8.91
N LYS A 51 14.37 -16.82 7.59
CA LYS A 51 15.11 -16.00 6.62
C LYS A 51 14.64 -14.55 6.66
N PHE A 52 13.34 -14.30 6.66
CA PHE A 52 12.77 -12.95 6.79
C PHE A 52 13.18 -12.28 8.10
N PHE A 53 13.05 -12.99 9.23
CA PHE A 53 13.51 -12.56 10.55
C PHE A 53 15.00 -12.19 10.55
N LYS A 54 15.85 -13.04 9.96
CA LYS A 54 17.28 -12.81 9.86
C LYS A 54 17.57 -11.57 9.01
N GLU A 55 16.98 -11.49 7.82
CA GLU A 55 17.16 -10.35 6.91
C GLU A 55 16.75 -9.05 7.58
N ILE A 56 15.58 -9.00 8.21
CA ILE A 56 15.07 -7.76 8.80
C ILE A 56 15.89 -7.31 10.01
N THR A 57 16.29 -8.25 10.87
CA THR A 57 17.02 -7.92 12.10
C THR A 57 18.52 -7.72 11.87
N MET A 58 19.13 -8.31 10.85
CA MET A 58 20.57 -8.13 10.57
C MET A 58 20.87 -6.93 9.68
N THR A 59 19.93 -6.58 8.79
CA THR A 59 20.24 -5.64 7.74
C THR A 59 20.30 -4.20 8.26
N THR A 60 21.37 -3.50 7.92
CA THR A 60 21.55 -2.07 8.18
C THR A 60 21.57 -1.25 6.89
N THR A 61 21.36 0.06 7.04
CA THR A 61 21.59 1.05 5.99
C THR A 61 23.04 1.53 5.98
N ASP A 62 23.64 1.61 7.17
CA ASP A 62 25.07 1.88 7.37
C ASP A 62 25.81 0.55 7.62
N PRO A 63 26.76 0.16 6.75
CA PRO A 63 27.48 -1.10 6.87
C PRO A 63 28.41 -1.17 8.11
N VAL A 64 28.72 -0.03 8.74
CA VAL A 64 29.57 0.04 9.95
C VAL A 64 28.76 -0.22 11.22
N LYS A 65 27.43 -0.07 11.16
CA LYS A 65 26.54 -0.25 12.30
C LYS A 65 26.01 -1.68 12.38
N LYS A 66 25.52 -2.05 13.56
CA LYS A 66 24.75 -3.27 13.83
C LYS A 66 23.34 -2.93 14.27
N ASN A 67 22.44 -3.91 14.31
CA ASN A 67 21.16 -3.76 14.99
C ASN A 67 21.20 -4.47 16.36
N ALA A 68 20.31 -4.05 17.27
CA ALA A 68 20.07 -4.72 18.53
C ALA A 68 18.75 -5.49 18.50
N ILE A 69 18.71 -6.64 19.16
CA ILE A 69 17.50 -7.43 19.36
C ILE A 69 17.26 -7.61 20.86
N ILE A 70 16.05 -7.28 21.31
CA ILE A 70 15.61 -7.39 22.70
C ILE A 70 14.68 -8.60 22.80
N MET A 71 14.97 -9.47 23.76
CA MET A 71 14.14 -10.64 24.03
C MET A 71 14.07 -11.00 25.51
N GLY A 72 13.02 -11.72 25.91
CA GLY A 72 12.90 -12.25 27.26
C GLY A 72 13.74 -13.51 27.48
N ARG A 73 14.05 -13.82 28.74
CA ARG A 73 14.83 -15.02 29.11
C ARG A 73 14.29 -16.32 28.49
N LYS A 74 12.97 -16.56 28.53
CA LYS A 74 12.37 -17.78 27.94
C LYS A 74 12.58 -17.87 26.42
N THR A 75 12.48 -16.73 25.72
CA THR A 75 12.77 -16.68 24.27
C THR A 75 14.24 -16.97 24.01
N TRP A 76 15.15 -16.40 24.80
CA TRP A 76 16.58 -16.66 24.72
C TRP A 76 16.95 -18.13 25.01
N GLU A 77 16.24 -18.78 25.94
CA GLU A 77 16.37 -20.21 26.25
C GLU A 77 15.76 -21.11 25.15
N SER A 78 14.77 -20.62 24.40
CA SER A 78 14.15 -21.36 23.29
C SER A 78 15.00 -21.40 22.01
N ILE A 79 15.98 -20.51 21.88
CA ILE A 79 16.90 -20.47 20.74
C ILE A 79 17.92 -21.61 20.91
N PRO A 80 18.14 -22.47 19.88
CA PRO A 80 19.14 -23.53 19.94
C PRO A 80 20.55 -22.99 20.29
N LEU A 81 21.33 -23.78 21.05
CA LEU A 81 22.64 -23.35 21.55
C LEU A 81 23.61 -23.00 20.42
N GLU A 82 23.56 -23.73 19.31
CA GLU A 82 24.34 -23.48 18.09
C GLU A 82 23.99 -22.17 17.36
N HIS A 83 22.88 -21.54 17.73
CA HIS A 83 22.39 -20.29 17.15
C HIS A 83 22.40 -19.13 18.15
N ARG A 84 22.89 -19.37 19.38
CA ARG A 84 22.94 -18.38 20.45
C ARG A 84 24.40 -18.01 20.77
N PRO A 85 24.77 -16.72 20.79
CA PRO A 85 23.97 -15.55 20.44
C PRO A 85 23.62 -15.47 18.95
N LEU A 86 22.55 -14.76 18.62
CA LEU A 86 22.19 -14.49 17.23
C LEU A 86 23.25 -13.59 16.59
N THR A 87 24.05 -14.17 15.70
CA THR A 87 25.23 -13.52 15.10
C THR A 87 24.88 -12.27 14.29
N GLY A 88 25.86 -11.35 14.20
CA GLY A 88 25.74 -10.08 13.47
C GLY A 88 24.85 -9.02 14.13
N ARG A 89 24.34 -9.29 15.34
CA ARG A 89 23.44 -8.41 16.11
C ARG A 89 23.91 -8.31 17.55
N LEU A 90 23.55 -7.21 18.22
CA LEU A 90 23.67 -7.08 19.67
C LEU A 90 22.45 -7.76 20.32
N ASN A 91 22.67 -8.77 21.16
CA ASN A 91 21.61 -9.52 21.82
C ASN A 91 21.37 -8.92 23.20
N VAL A 92 20.14 -8.49 23.49
CA VAL A 92 19.76 -7.93 24.79
C VAL A 92 18.70 -8.83 25.42
N VAL A 93 19.03 -9.42 26.56
CA VAL A 93 18.19 -10.39 27.25
C VAL A 93 17.61 -9.74 28.51
N LEU A 94 16.28 -9.67 28.58
CA LEU A 94 15.57 -9.16 29.74
C LEU A 94 15.44 -10.26 30.80
N THR A 95 16.00 -10.02 31.98
CA THR A 95 15.89 -10.92 33.13
C THR A 95 15.93 -10.18 34.47
N ARG A 96 15.24 -10.72 35.47
CA ARG A 96 15.27 -10.24 36.86
C ARG A 96 16.24 -11.03 37.74
N SER A 97 16.69 -12.20 37.30
CA SER A 97 17.63 -13.05 38.03
C SER A 97 19.06 -12.61 37.74
N GLY A 98 19.71 -11.98 38.72
CA GLY A 98 21.05 -11.36 38.61
C GLY A 98 22.23 -12.33 38.48
N SER A 99 21.99 -13.64 38.41
CA SER A 99 23.02 -14.67 38.35
C SER A 99 22.75 -15.63 37.19
N PHE A 100 23.32 -15.34 36.03
CA PHE A 100 23.39 -16.26 34.90
C PHE A 100 24.76 -16.13 34.23
N ASP A 101 25.35 -17.26 33.84
CA ASP A 101 26.60 -17.38 33.05
C ASP A 101 26.49 -16.78 31.63
N ILE A 102 25.43 -16.01 31.33
CA ILE A 102 25.18 -15.34 30.05
C ILE A 102 26.08 -14.09 29.91
N ALA A 103 26.50 -13.48 31.02
CA ALA A 103 27.20 -12.20 31.05
C ALA A 103 28.62 -12.22 30.43
N THR A 104 29.13 -13.38 30.02
CA THR A 104 30.49 -13.54 29.46
C THR A 104 30.51 -13.69 27.94
N ALA A 105 29.35 -13.81 27.28
CA ALA A 105 29.29 -13.96 25.83
C ALA A 105 29.43 -12.61 25.11
N GLU A 106 30.37 -12.53 24.16
CA GLU A 106 30.55 -11.34 23.34
C GLU A 106 29.26 -10.98 22.58
N ASN A 107 28.90 -9.69 22.52
CA ASN A 107 27.66 -9.19 21.92
C ASN A 107 26.35 -9.61 22.63
N VAL A 108 26.40 -9.91 23.94
CA VAL A 108 25.21 -10.14 24.78
C VAL A 108 25.16 -9.15 25.94
N LEU A 109 23.99 -8.55 26.18
CA LEU A 109 23.70 -7.65 27.29
C LEU A 109 22.53 -8.18 28.11
N MET A 110 22.60 -7.97 29.42
CA MET A 110 21.52 -8.30 30.34
C MET A 110 20.88 -7.01 30.85
N CYS A 111 19.56 -6.92 30.83
CA CYS A 111 18.82 -5.76 31.32
C CYS A 111 17.65 -6.20 32.20
N GLY A 112 17.30 -5.40 33.20
CA GLY A 112 16.21 -5.72 34.13
C GLY A 112 14.82 -5.49 33.55
N SER A 113 14.71 -4.58 32.57
CA SER A 113 13.45 -4.15 31.96
C SER A 113 13.66 -3.62 30.54
N MET A 114 12.57 -3.51 29.78
CA MET A 114 12.56 -2.87 28.46
C MET A 114 13.07 -1.42 28.52
N ILE A 115 12.65 -0.66 29.55
CA ILE A 115 13.07 0.73 29.76
C ILE A 115 14.59 0.82 29.91
N SER A 116 15.18 0.03 30.82
CA SER A 116 16.63 0.01 31.03
C SER A 116 17.41 -0.40 29.78
N ALA A 117 16.85 -1.30 28.97
CA ALA A 117 17.46 -1.70 27.70
C ALA A 117 17.46 -0.56 26.67
N LEU A 118 16.34 0.18 26.53
CA LEU A 118 16.25 1.30 25.61
C LEU A 118 17.14 2.47 26.04
N GLU A 119 17.22 2.78 27.33
CA GLU A 119 18.13 3.80 27.89
C GLU A 119 19.60 3.46 27.62
N LEU A 120 19.98 2.20 27.85
CA LEU A 120 21.34 1.72 27.56
C LEU A 120 21.66 1.83 26.06
N LEU A 121 20.71 1.44 25.19
CA LEU A 121 20.88 1.52 23.74
C LEU A 121 20.81 2.95 23.20
N ALA A 122 20.25 3.90 23.96
CA ALA A 122 20.28 5.33 23.67
C ALA A 122 21.59 6.00 24.12
N SER A 123 22.40 5.32 24.93
CA SER A 123 23.64 5.84 25.51
C SER A 123 24.89 5.40 24.75
N SER A 124 26.00 6.11 24.93
CA SER A 124 27.30 5.72 24.38
C SER A 124 27.79 4.41 25.02
N PRO A 125 28.40 3.47 24.25
CA PRO A 125 28.75 3.56 22.82
C PRO A 125 27.66 3.07 21.85
N TYR A 126 26.51 2.61 22.35
CA TYR A 126 25.47 1.96 21.54
C TYR A 126 24.69 2.91 20.65
N CYS A 127 24.51 4.17 21.05
CA CYS A 127 23.86 5.17 20.19
C CYS A 127 24.60 5.45 18.88
N LEU A 128 25.93 5.22 18.85
CA LEU A 128 26.78 5.40 17.68
C LEU A 128 26.87 4.13 16.82
N SER A 129 26.87 2.96 17.46
CA SER A 129 27.14 1.67 16.80
C SER A 129 25.88 0.87 16.45
N ILE A 130 24.76 1.10 17.14
CA ILE A 130 23.49 0.45 16.86
C ILE A 130 22.66 1.36 15.94
N GLU A 131 22.07 0.80 14.88
CA GLU A 131 21.18 1.49 13.96
C GLU A 131 19.71 1.34 14.38
N ARG A 132 19.23 0.10 14.56
CA ARG A 132 17.85 -0.20 14.97
C ARG A 132 17.78 -1.11 16.18
N VAL A 133 16.65 -1.03 16.87
CA VAL A 133 16.28 -1.92 17.98
C VAL A 133 15.05 -2.71 17.57
N PHE A 134 15.12 -4.04 17.69
CA PHE A 134 13.99 -4.93 17.43
C PHE A 134 13.59 -5.67 18.70
N VAL A 135 12.30 -5.72 19.01
CA VAL A 135 11.73 -6.59 20.04
C VAL A 135 11.22 -7.85 19.36
N ILE A 136 11.68 -9.01 19.83
CA ILE A 136 11.47 -10.29 19.14
C ILE A 136 10.73 -11.34 19.98
N GLY A 137 10.25 -10.98 21.18
CA GLY A 137 9.59 -11.92 22.11
C GLY A 137 10.07 -11.80 23.55
N GLY A 138 9.51 -12.52 24.52
CA GLY A 138 8.40 -13.47 24.38
C GLY A 138 7.03 -12.83 24.57
N GLY A 139 5.99 -13.65 24.78
CA GLY A 139 4.61 -13.17 24.84
C GLY A 139 4.32 -12.06 25.86
N GLU A 140 4.98 -12.08 27.02
CA GLU A 140 4.85 -10.99 28.03
C GLU A 140 5.39 -9.66 27.50
N ILE A 141 6.60 -9.67 26.94
CA ILE A 141 7.24 -8.48 26.38
C ILE A 141 6.45 -7.96 25.19
N LEU A 142 5.99 -8.85 24.30
CA LEU A 142 5.19 -8.46 23.13
C LEU A 142 3.83 -7.87 23.52
N ARG A 143 3.18 -8.36 24.59
CA ARG A 143 1.95 -7.74 25.12
C ARG A 143 2.16 -6.30 25.55
N GLU A 144 3.31 -6.00 26.14
CA GLU A 144 3.65 -4.64 26.57
C GLU A 144 4.17 -3.76 25.43
N SER A 145 4.86 -4.35 24.44
CA SER A 145 5.60 -3.58 23.43
C SER A 145 4.87 -3.38 22.10
N LEU A 146 3.98 -4.30 21.68
CA LEU A 146 3.42 -4.33 20.32
C LEU A 146 2.74 -3.02 19.92
N ASN A 147 1.87 -2.51 20.80
CA ASN A 147 1.11 -1.28 20.55
C ASN A 147 1.64 -0.06 21.33
N ALA A 148 2.75 -0.19 22.06
CA ALA A 148 3.26 0.89 22.90
C ALA A 148 3.83 2.06 22.08
N PRO A 149 3.80 3.31 22.61
CA PRO A 149 4.20 4.51 21.87
C PRO A 149 5.61 4.48 21.26
N GLY A 150 6.53 3.73 21.87
CA GLY A 150 7.90 3.55 21.37
C GLY A 150 8.05 2.59 20.18
N CYS A 151 6.99 1.88 19.77
CA CYS A 151 7.02 0.95 18.64
C CYS A 151 6.71 1.68 17.31
N ASP A 152 7.71 1.84 16.45
CA ASP A 152 7.57 2.57 15.17
C ASP A 152 6.99 1.70 14.05
N ALA A 153 7.25 0.39 14.08
CA ALA A 153 6.81 -0.55 13.06
C ALA A 153 6.67 -1.97 13.63
N ILE A 154 5.76 -2.73 13.04
CA ILE A 154 5.52 -4.14 13.36
C ILE A 154 5.73 -4.94 12.07
N HIS A 155 6.70 -5.84 12.11
CA HIS A 155 6.98 -6.81 11.06
C HIS A 155 6.40 -8.15 11.49
N ILE A 156 5.33 -8.54 10.83
CA ILE A 156 4.59 -9.75 11.18
C ILE A 156 4.62 -10.74 10.02
N THR A 157 4.98 -11.98 10.35
CA THR A 157 4.65 -13.13 9.50
C THR A 157 3.25 -13.58 9.89
N GLU A 158 2.28 -13.28 9.03
CA GLU A 158 0.87 -13.63 9.23
C GLU A 158 0.66 -15.07 8.77
N ILE A 159 0.37 -15.97 9.71
CA ILE A 159 0.08 -17.37 9.45
C ILE A 159 -1.42 -17.52 9.31
N GLU A 160 -1.84 -17.90 8.12
CA GLU A 160 -3.26 -17.94 7.74
C GLU A 160 -3.87 -19.33 7.97
N THR A 161 -3.03 -20.31 8.29
CA THR A 161 -3.47 -21.66 8.68
C THR A 161 -3.79 -21.68 10.17
N ASP A 162 -4.89 -22.36 10.54
CA ASP A 162 -5.24 -22.54 11.95
C ASP A 162 -4.27 -23.51 12.61
N ILE A 163 -3.62 -23.05 13.69
CA ILE A 163 -2.60 -23.81 14.42
C ILE A 163 -2.83 -23.57 15.92
N ASP A 164 -2.91 -24.67 16.67
CA ASP A 164 -3.11 -24.66 18.12
C ASP A 164 -1.96 -23.94 18.84
N CYS A 165 -2.31 -22.96 19.68
CA CYS A 165 -1.38 -22.11 20.42
C CYS A 165 -1.82 -22.00 21.89
N ASP A 166 -0.87 -21.85 22.82
CA ASP A 166 -1.13 -21.53 24.23
C ASP A 166 -0.65 -20.12 24.64
N THR A 167 0.17 -19.51 23.78
CA THR A 167 0.79 -18.21 24.02
C THR A 167 0.29 -17.23 22.97
N PHE A 168 -0.35 -16.16 23.43
CA PHE A 168 -1.00 -15.15 22.60
C PHE A 168 -0.49 -13.74 22.88
N ILE A 169 -0.57 -12.88 21.86
CA ILE A 169 -0.25 -11.44 21.91
C ILE A 169 -1.50 -10.62 21.51
N PRO A 170 -1.55 -9.31 21.81
CA PRO A 170 -2.74 -8.52 21.49
C PRO A 170 -2.82 -8.27 19.98
N SER A 171 -4.01 -7.95 19.48
CA SER A 171 -4.18 -7.51 18.09
C SER A 171 -3.44 -6.19 17.83
N ILE A 172 -2.99 -6.00 16.59
CA ILE A 172 -2.39 -4.74 16.14
C ILE A 172 -3.47 -3.65 16.15
N ASN A 173 -3.20 -2.51 16.78
CA ASN A 173 -4.12 -1.38 16.81
C ASN A 173 -4.17 -0.67 15.43
N THR A 174 -5.18 -0.98 14.62
CA THR A 174 -5.34 -0.44 13.26
C THR A 174 -5.66 1.06 13.21
N SER A 175 -5.95 1.69 14.37
CA SER A 175 -6.10 3.15 14.47
C SER A 175 -4.76 3.86 14.56
N GLU A 176 -3.73 3.15 15.03
CA GLU A 176 -2.37 3.67 15.20
C GLU A 176 -1.40 3.13 14.15
N PHE A 177 -1.70 1.96 13.57
CA PHE A 177 -0.83 1.28 12.61
C PHE A 177 -1.55 1.08 11.28
N GLN A 178 -0.84 1.36 10.19
CA GLN A 178 -1.33 1.12 8.84
C GLN A 178 -0.41 0.18 8.07
N PRO A 179 -0.95 -0.69 7.20
CA PRO A 179 -0.14 -1.53 6.32
C PRO A 179 0.74 -0.66 5.40
N TRP A 180 2.05 -0.91 5.43
CA TRP A 180 3.03 -0.28 4.55
C TRP A 180 3.43 -1.19 3.39
N TYR A 181 3.59 -2.47 3.69
CA TYR A 181 3.96 -3.50 2.73
C TYR A 181 3.33 -4.82 3.14
N SER A 182 2.90 -5.60 2.15
CA SER A 182 2.56 -7.00 2.33
C SER A 182 3.12 -7.81 1.17
N SER A 183 3.80 -8.91 1.47
CA SER A 183 4.18 -9.89 0.46
C SER A 183 2.94 -10.59 -0.10
N PHE A 184 3.11 -11.24 -1.24
CA PHE A 184 2.12 -12.22 -1.71
C PHE A 184 2.11 -13.41 -0.75
N PRO A 185 0.96 -14.07 -0.53
CA PRO A 185 0.89 -15.31 0.23
C PRO A 185 1.76 -16.38 -0.42
N GLN A 186 2.43 -17.18 0.41
CA GLN A 186 3.22 -18.31 -0.02
C GLN A 186 2.85 -19.55 0.81
N LEU A 187 3.02 -20.72 0.20
CA LEU A 187 2.77 -22.01 0.84
C LEU A 187 4.13 -22.69 1.09
N GLU A 188 4.46 -22.91 2.36
CA GLU A 188 5.68 -23.62 2.78
C GLU A 188 5.29 -24.68 3.81
N ASN A 189 5.65 -25.94 3.57
CA ASN A 189 5.33 -27.07 4.46
C ASN A 189 3.83 -27.19 4.81
N GLY A 190 2.94 -26.87 3.86
CA GLY A 190 1.49 -26.90 4.07
C GLY A 190 0.92 -25.70 4.84
N ILE A 191 1.74 -24.72 5.20
CA ILE A 191 1.34 -23.52 5.95
C ILE A 191 1.34 -22.32 5.01
N ARG A 192 0.14 -21.77 4.78
CA ARG A 192 -0.04 -20.52 4.04
C ARG A 192 0.30 -19.33 4.95
N HIS A 193 1.21 -18.48 4.50
CA HIS A 193 1.61 -17.30 5.27
C HIS A 193 2.09 -16.16 4.36
N SER A 194 2.12 -14.95 4.92
CA SER A 194 2.63 -13.75 4.25
C SER A 194 3.42 -12.86 5.21
N PHE A 195 4.28 -12.00 4.66
CA PHE A 195 5.06 -11.03 5.43
C PHE A 195 4.44 -9.65 5.31
N THR A 196 3.99 -9.08 6.41
CA THR A 196 3.37 -7.76 6.45
C THR A 196 4.16 -6.83 7.35
N THR A 197 4.32 -5.60 6.91
CA THR A 197 4.89 -4.52 7.72
C THR A 197 3.83 -3.47 7.94
N TYR A 198 3.51 -3.24 9.21
CA TYR A 198 2.67 -2.14 9.66
C TYR A 198 3.58 -1.04 10.19
N VAL A 199 3.25 0.21 9.88
CA VAL A 199 3.97 1.39 10.38
C VAL A 199 3.06 2.23 11.26
N ARG A 200 3.60 2.78 12.34
CA ARG A 200 2.87 3.68 13.21
C ARG A 200 2.57 4.98 12.49
N VAL A 201 1.33 5.43 12.56
CA VAL A 201 0.84 6.71 12.04
C VAL A 201 0.77 7.68 13.22
N LYS A 202 1.67 8.65 13.27
CA LYS A 202 1.66 9.67 14.34
C LYS A 202 0.52 10.67 14.08
N ASN A 203 -0.58 10.58 14.81
CA ASN A 203 -1.63 11.60 14.76
C ASN A 203 -1.03 12.92 15.24
N SER A 204 -0.94 13.93 14.37
CA SER A 204 -0.44 15.27 14.65
C SER A 204 -1.36 16.11 15.56
N GLY A 205 -2.14 15.46 16.44
CA GLY A 205 -3.18 16.08 17.25
C GLY A 205 -2.82 16.36 18.71
N ILE A 206 -1.70 15.88 19.23
CA ILE A 206 -1.31 16.11 20.64
C ILE A 206 0.19 16.41 20.71
N GLU A 207 0.50 17.60 21.23
CA GLU A 207 1.83 18.10 21.64
C GLU A 207 2.87 18.39 20.55
N ALA A 208 2.69 19.52 19.84
CA ALA A 208 3.83 20.32 19.41
C ALA A 208 4.13 21.36 20.52
N PRO A 209 5.38 21.50 21.01
CA PRO A 209 5.74 22.57 21.93
C PRO A 209 5.51 23.91 21.23
N LYS A 210 4.67 24.77 21.82
CA LYS A 210 4.46 26.14 21.34
C LYS A 210 5.78 26.90 21.47
N VAL A 211 6.52 27.06 20.37
CA VAL A 211 7.55 28.10 20.27
C VAL A 211 6.82 29.38 19.89
N ASN A 212 6.67 30.28 20.87
CA ASN A 212 6.12 31.61 20.63
C ASN A 212 7.09 32.44 19.80
N GLY A 213 6.71 32.76 18.57
CA GLY A 213 7.35 33.75 17.71
C GLY A 213 6.36 34.21 16.64
N SER A 214 5.95 35.48 16.71
CA SER A 214 4.93 36.13 15.89
C SER A 214 5.33 36.28 14.40
N LEU A 215 4.37 36.08 13.47
CA LEU A 215 3.96 37.06 12.43
C LEU A 215 2.89 36.50 11.45
N SER A 216 1.79 37.27 11.36
CA SER A 216 0.76 37.51 10.32
C SER A 216 0.23 36.46 9.31
N GLU A 217 -1.11 36.45 9.26
CA GLU A 217 -2.17 35.85 8.43
C GLU A 217 -2.01 35.73 6.90
N CYS A 218 -2.56 34.65 6.29
CA CYS A 218 -3.75 34.63 5.39
C CYS A 218 -3.81 33.38 4.45
N HIS A 219 -4.88 32.59 4.59
CA HIS A 219 -5.57 31.65 3.67
C HIS A 219 -4.82 30.60 2.80
N SER A 220 -5.00 29.31 3.15
CA SER A 220 -5.74 28.30 2.37
C SER A 220 -5.75 26.97 3.16
N ASP A 221 -6.93 26.56 3.65
CA ASP A 221 -7.13 25.28 4.34
C ASP A 221 -7.09 24.13 3.32
N SER A 222 -5.87 23.76 2.94
CA SER A 222 -5.56 22.38 2.60
C SER A 222 -4.74 21.83 3.78
N PRO A 223 -5.08 20.66 4.33
CA PRO A 223 -4.23 20.08 5.35
C PRO A 223 -2.88 19.76 4.69
N LYS A 224 -1.87 20.61 4.95
CA LYS A 224 -0.47 20.31 4.63
C LYS A 224 -0.10 19.06 5.44
N PHE A 225 -0.33 17.90 4.83
CA PHE A 225 -0.04 16.61 5.45
C PHE A 225 1.46 16.40 5.52
N ASP A 226 1.89 16.06 6.71
CA ASP A 226 3.24 16.27 7.18
C ASP A 226 4.13 15.07 6.88
N ALA A 227 5.13 15.22 6.02
CA ALA A 227 6.15 14.20 5.77
C ALA A 227 6.89 13.78 7.06
N ARG A 228 6.83 14.61 8.13
CA ARG A 228 7.32 14.25 9.47
C ARG A 228 6.62 13.02 10.08
N MET A 229 5.41 12.67 9.61
CA MET A 229 4.69 11.48 10.11
C MET A 229 5.37 10.16 9.76
N PHE A 230 6.26 10.13 8.76
CA PHE A 230 6.94 8.91 8.34
C PHE A 230 8.46 9.06 8.26
N SER A 231 9.02 10.26 8.44
CA SER A 231 10.46 10.55 8.31
C SER A 231 11.37 9.77 9.26
N PHE A 232 10.81 9.08 10.26
CA PHE A 232 11.53 8.19 11.18
C PHE A 232 11.67 6.76 10.65
N LEU A 233 10.94 6.39 9.59
CA LEU A 233 11.03 5.06 9.04
C LEU A 233 12.42 4.84 8.43
N PRO A 234 12.98 3.63 8.53
CA PRO A 234 14.24 3.35 7.87
C PRO A 234 14.09 3.19 6.35
N LYS A 235 15.13 3.57 5.60
CA LYS A 235 15.18 3.50 4.13
C LYS A 235 14.68 2.16 3.55
N LYS A 236 15.02 1.03 4.16
CA LYS A 236 14.57 -0.29 3.67
C LYS A 236 13.09 -0.57 3.89
N ILE A 237 12.48 -0.03 4.93
CA ILE A 237 11.02 -0.07 5.06
C ILE A 237 10.43 0.77 3.93
N PHE A 238 10.92 2.01 3.76
CA PHE A 238 10.45 2.89 2.70
C PHE A 238 10.43 2.22 1.33
N GLU A 239 11.56 1.70 0.87
CA GLU A 239 11.72 1.12 -0.46
C GLU A 239 10.85 -0.10 -0.74
N LYS A 240 10.27 -0.75 0.29
CA LYS A 240 9.33 -1.86 0.14
C LYS A 240 7.90 -1.41 -0.22
N HIS A 241 7.56 -0.12 -0.12
CA HIS A 241 6.22 0.35 -0.46
C HIS A 241 5.91 0.12 -1.95
N GLN A 242 4.74 -0.44 -2.26
CA GLN A 242 4.39 -0.81 -3.65
C GLN A 242 4.25 0.38 -4.61
N GLU A 243 4.03 1.60 -4.11
CA GLU A 243 4.07 2.83 -4.94
C GLU A 243 5.44 3.05 -5.61
N PHE A 244 6.53 2.53 -5.04
CA PHE A 244 7.83 2.58 -5.70
C PHE A 244 7.90 1.79 -7.01
N LEU A 245 6.98 0.86 -7.28
CA LEU A 245 6.86 0.21 -8.60
C LEU A 245 6.57 1.25 -9.69
N TYR A 246 5.64 2.17 -9.42
CA TYR A 246 5.32 3.28 -10.33
C TYR A 246 6.44 4.31 -10.37
N LEU A 247 6.95 4.74 -9.21
CA LEU A 247 7.97 5.82 -9.16
C LEU A 247 9.28 5.40 -9.84
N LYS A 248 9.75 4.17 -9.61
CA LYS A 248 10.96 3.65 -10.27
C LYS A 248 10.78 3.52 -11.78
N LEU A 249 9.57 3.15 -12.24
CA LEU A 249 9.29 3.08 -13.68
C LEU A 249 9.26 4.48 -14.31
N VAL A 250 8.69 5.48 -13.63
CA VAL A 250 8.76 6.88 -14.06
C VAL A 250 10.21 7.37 -14.16
N GLU A 251 11.01 7.13 -13.11
CA GLU A 251 12.43 7.48 -13.09
C GLU A 251 13.19 6.82 -14.24
N ASP A 252 13.00 5.53 -14.45
CA ASP A 252 13.65 4.76 -15.52
C ASP A 252 13.23 5.25 -16.93
N ILE A 253 11.97 5.60 -17.15
CA ILE A 253 11.52 6.19 -18.42
C ILE A 253 12.14 7.58 -18.63
N ILE A 254 12.23 8.42 -17.60
CA ILE A 254 12.83 9.76 -17.72
C ILE A 254 14.34 9.65 -18.00
N SER A 255 15.04 8.72 -17.34
CA SER A 255 16.49 8.59 -17.45
C SER A 255 16.94 7.82 -18.69
N ASN A 256 16.21 6.76 -19.06
CA ASN A 256 16.63 5.77 -20.06
C ASN A 256 15.62 5.55 -21.20
N GLY A 257 14.51 6.29 -21.21
CA GLY A 257 13.46 6.15 -22.22
C GLY A 257 13.90 6.61 -23.60
N ALA A 258 13.42 5.94 -24.64
CA ALA A 258 13.65 6.35 -26.01
C ALA A 258 12.82 7.60 -26.32
N LEU A 259 13.48 8.65 -26.83
CA LEU A 259 12.81 9.83 -27.35
C LEU A 259 12.02 9.47 -28.61
N LYS A 260 10.72 9.72 -28.61
CA LYS A 260 9.84 9.54 -29.76
C LYS A 260 9.07 10.82 -30.03
N GLY A 261 8.91 11.16 -31.31
CA GLY A 261 7.83 12.07 -31.71
C GLY A 261 6.47 11.43 -31.40
N ASP A 262 5.45 12.25 -31.18
CA ASP A 262 4.08 11.79 -30.94
C ASP A 262 3.09 12.52 -31.86
N ARG A 263 1.86 11.99 -31.94
CA ARG A 263 0.76 12.57 -32.74
C ARG A 263 0.41 14.01 -32.32
N THR A 264 0.74 14.38 -31.08
CA THR A 264 0.46 15.67 -30.44
C THR A 264 1.57 16.71 -30.62
N GLY A 265 2.72 16.36 -31.21
CA GLY A 265 3.86 17.26 -31.41
C GLY A 265 4.62 17.62 -30.13
N THR A 266 4.27 17.03 -28.98
CA THR A 266 4.87 17.27 -27.66
C THR A 266 6.14 16.43 -27.44
N GLY A 267 6.21 15.28 -28.10
CA GLY A 267 7.24 14.28 -27.89
C GLY A 267 7.09 13.53 -26.57
N THR A 268 7.64 12.33 -26.53
CA THR A 268 7.58 11.43 -25.37
C THR A 268 8.94 10.79 -25.12
N LEU A 269 9.21 10.45 -23.86
CA LEU A 269 10.19 9.44 -23.46
C LEU A 269 9.43 8.16 -23.19
N SER A 270 9.87 7.02 -23.75
CA SER A 270 9.09 5.78 -23.70
C SER A 270 9.94 4.53 -23.49
N LYS A 271 9.32 3.51 -22.89
CA LYS A 271 9.80 2.13 -22.85
C LYS A 271 8.67 1.19 -23.30
N PHE A 272 9.05 0.08 -23.93
CA PHE A 272 8.09 -0.89 -24.45
C PHE A 272 8.14 -2.17 -23.63
N GLY A 273 6.97 -2.61 -23.14
CA GLY A 273 6.85 -3.83 -22.34
C GLY A 273 7.29 -3.63 -20.89
N CYS A 274 6.40 -3.11 -20.05
CA CYS A 274 6.63 -2.94 -18.62
C CYS A 274 5.54 -3.64 -17.81
N GLN A 275 5.80 -3.92 -16.53
CA GLN A 275 4.83 -4.57 -15.65
C GLN A 275 4.94 -4.06 -14.22
N MET A 276 3.79 -3.87 -13.56
CA MET A 276 3.68 -3.62 -12.12
C MET A 276 2.68 -4.60 -11.51
N ARG A 277 2.89 -5.02 -10.26
CA ARG A 277 1.97 -5.91 -9.53
C ARG A 277 1.67 -5.37 -8.14
N PHE A 278 0.41 -5.16 -7.84
CA PHE A 278 -0.10 -4.60 -6.59
C PHE A 278 -0.88 -5.66 -5.82
N ASN A 279 -0.71 -5.69 -4.49
CA ASN A 279 -1.40 -6.63 -3.61
C ASN A 279 -2.64 -5.93 -3.03
N LEU A 280 -3.84 -6.48 -3.28
CA LEU A 280 -5.12 -5.86 -2.90
C LEU A 280 -5.67 -6.35 -1.55
N ARG A 281 -5.01 -7.31 -0.90
CA ARG A 281 -5.54 -8.01 0.29
C ARG A 281 -5.66 -7.11 1.53
N LYS A 282 -4.80 -6.10 1.66
CA LYS A 282 -4.66 -5.28 2.88
C LYS A 282 -4.79 -3.78 2.64
N SER A 283 -4.53 -3.32 1.43
CA SER A 283 -4.59 -1.92 1.04
C SER A 283 -4.98 -1.78 -0.42
N PHE A 284 -5.27 -0.55 -0.83
CA PHE A 284 -5.75 -0.24 -2.17
C PHE A 284 -4.76 0.70 -2.87
N PRO A 285 -4.25 0.37 -4.07
CA PRO A 285 -3.14 1.06 -4.72
C PRO A 285 -3.53 2.42 -5.33
N LEU A 286 -4.04 3.33 -4.50
CA LEU A 286 -4.25 4.73 -4.85
C LEU A 286 -2.98 5.51 -4.51
N LEU A 287 -2.29 6.01 -5.54
CA LEU A 287 -1.02 6.72 -5.36
C LEU A 287 -1.15 7.89 -4.38
N THR A 288 -0.11 8.08 -3.56
CA THR A 288 -0.11 9.05 -2.44
C THR A 288 0.87 10.20 -2.65
N THR A 289 1.85 10.03 -3.55
CA THR A 289 2.81 11.07 -3.95
C THR A 289 2.17 12.17 -4.82
N LYS A 290 0.96 11.95 -5.32
CA LYS A 290 0.07 12.96 -5.89
C LYS A 290 -1.39 12.63 -5.61
N LYS A 291 -2.25 13.65 -5.57
CA LYS A 291 -3.69 13.43 -5.41
C LYS A 291 -4.26 12.84 -6.71
N VAL A 292 -4.82 11.64 -6.62
CA VAL A 292 -5.55 11.00 -7.72
C VAL A 292 -7.03 11.39 -7.62
N PHE A 293 -7.68 11.68 -8.75
CA PHE A 293 -9.08 12.09 -8.79
C PHE A 293 -10.05 10.90 -8.56
N TRP A 294 -10.14 10.45 -7.31
CA TRP A 294 -10.88 9.25 -6.92
C TRP A 294 -12.36 9.25 -7.34
N ARG A 295 -13.06 10.39 -7.21
CA ARG A 295 -14.45 10.50 -7.68
C ARG A 295 -14.55 10.21 -9.18
N GLY A 296 -13.63 10.75 -9.98
CA GLY A 296 -13.55 10.43 -11.41
C GLY A 296 -13.33 8.95 -11.66
N VAL A 297 -12.40 8.31 -10.92
CA VAL A 297 -12.11 6.86 -11.06
C VAL A 297 -13.36 6.02 -10.86
N VAL A 298 -14.10 6.27 -9.78
CA VAL A 298 -15.30 5.49 -9.45
C VAL A 298 -16.40 5.73 -10.47
N GLU A 299 -16.70 7.00 -10.79
CA GLU A 299 -17.81 7.33 -11.70
C GLU A 299 -17.54 6.87 -13.13
N GLU A 300 -16.29 6.94 -13.60
CA GLU A 300 -15.92 6.39 -14.91
C GLU A 300 -16.04 4.87 -14.93
N LEU A 301 -15.60 4.18 -13.87
CA LEU A 301 -15.73 2.72 -13.81
C LEU A 301 -17.20 2.28 -13.81
N LEU A 302 -18.06 2.95 -13.04
CA LEU A 302 -19.50 2.68 -13.05
C LEU A 302 -20.14 2.99 -14.41
N TRP A 303 -19.65 4.01 -15.11
CA TRP A 303 -20.05 4.34 -16.47
C TRP A 303 -19.62 3.27 -17.49
N PHE A 304 -18.42 2.68 -17.34
CA PHE A 304 -18.02 1.52 -18.14
C PHE A 304 -18.87 0.29 -17.82
N ILE A 305 -19.12 0.01 -16.54
CA ILE A 305 -19.95 -1.12 -16.09
C ILE A 305 -21.34 -0.99 -16.73
N SER A 306 -21.98 0.18 -16.69
CA SER A 306 -23.32 0.36 -17.25
C SER A 306 -23.43 0.25 -18.77
N GLY A 307 -22.31 0.11 -19.49
CA GLY A 307 -22.30 0.06 -20.96
C GLY A 307 -22.49 1.41 -21.64
N SER A 308 -22.50 2.51 -20.88
CA SER A 308 -22.75 3.84 -21.43
C SER A 308 -21.61 4.32 -22.34
N THR A 309 -21.97 5.09 -23.36
CA THR A 309 -21.05 5.71 -24.33
C THR A 309 -21.19 7.24 -24.38
N SER A 310 -22.06 7.80 -23.55
CA SER A 310 -22.31 9.23 -23.48
C SER A 310 -21.41 9.90 -22.45
N ALA A 311 -20.54 10.81 -22.88
CA ALA A 311 -19.75 11.66 -21.99
C ALA A 311 -20.65 12.57 -21.13
N LYS A 312 -21.88 12.87 -21.58
CA LYS A 312 -22.85 13.71 -20.85
C LYS A 312 -23.21 13.15 -19.48
N VAL A 313 -23.30 11.82 -19.36
CA VAL A 313 -23.56 11.13 -18.07
C VAL A 313 -22.48 11.45 -17.03
N LEU A 314 -21.23 11.59 -17.47
CA LEU A 314 -20.11 11.98 -16.61
C LEU A 314 -20.12 13.50 -16.34
N GLN A 315 -20.42 14.32 -17.35
CA GLN A 315 -20.52 15.78 -17.24
C GLN A 315 -21.61 16.21 -16.25
N ASP A 316 -22.78 15.56 -16.27
CA ASP A 316 -23.88 15.80 -15.33
C ASP A 316 -23.45 15.53 -13.87
N LYS A 317 -22.42 14.70 -13.68
CA LYS A 317 -21.77 14.42 -12.40
C LYS A 317 -20.52 15.27 -12.16
N GLY A 318 -20.25 16.28 -12.98
CA GLY A 318 -19.07 17.15 -12.90
C GLY A 318 -17.75 16.46 -13.19
N ILE A 319 -17.77 15.38 -13.99
CA ILE A 319 -16.60 14.60 -14.39
C ILE A 319 -16.30 14.87 -15.86
N HIS A 320 -15.18 15.56 -16.12
CA HIS A 320 -14.85 16.14 -17.43
C HIS A 320 -13.69 15.42 -18.16
N ILE A 321 -13.37 14.19 -17.75
CA ILE A 321 -12.18 13.47 -18.25
C ILE A 321 -12.30 13.08 -19.74
N TRP A 322 -13.52 13.01 -20.29
CA TRP A 322 -13.79 12.68 -21.70
C TRP A 322 -14.10 13.90 -22.57
N ASP A 323 -14.22 15.11 -22.01
CA ASP A 323 -14.70 16.30 -22.73
C ASP A 323 -13.87 16.61 -23.97
N GLY A 324 -12.54 16.53 -23.86
CA GLY A 324 -11.64 16.75 -24.99
C GLY A 324 -11.91 15.80 -26.15
N ASN A 325 -12.10 14.50 -25.85
CA ASN A 325 -12.38 13.46 -26.83
C ASN A 325 -13.83 13.42 -27.32
N ALA A 326 -14.74 14.08 -26.62
CA ALA A 326 -16.17 14.12 -26.95
C ALA A 326 -16.59 15.41 -27.66
N SER A 327 -15.72 16.42 -27.69
CA SER A 327 -15.99 17.73 -28.29
C SER A 327 -16.29 17.64 -29.78
N ARG A 328 -17.16 18.53 -30.28
CA ARG A 328 -17.47 18.64 -31.71
C ARG A 328 -16.21 18.75 -32.56
N THR A 329 -15.30 19.65 -32.18
CA THR A 329 -14.04 19.88 -32.90
C THR A 329 -13.17 18.62 -32.99
N TYR A 330 -13.07 17.84 -31.90
CA TYR A 330 -12.28 16.62 -31.91
C TYR A 330 -12.92 15.53 -32.76
N LEU A 331 -14.22 15.30 -32.61
CA LEU A 331 -14.96 14.30 -33.38
C LEU A 331 -14.86 14.58 -34.90
N ASP A 332 -14.99 15.84 -35.31
CA ASP A 332 -14.80 16.25 -36.71
C ASP A 332 -13.38 15.98 -37.20
N SER A 333 -12.37 16.26 -36.36
CA SER A 333 -10.96 16.07 -36.70
C SER A 333 -10.57 14.61 -36.96
N ILE A 334 -11.35 13.66 -36.44
CA ILE A 334 -11.16 12.22 -36.63
C ILE A 334 -12.19 11.61 -37.61
N GLY A 335 -12.98 12.44 -38.29
CA GLY A 335 -13.91 12.01 -39.33
C GLY A 335 -15.28 11.52 -38.83
N LEU A 336 -15.61 11.74 -37.55
CA LEU A 336 -16.91 11.39 -36.96
C LEU A 336 -17.88 12.58 -37.03
N VAL A 337 -18.11 13.11 -38.24
CA VAL A 337 -18.88 14.34 -38.47
C VAL A 337 -20.37 14.22 -38.12
N ASP A 338 -20.96 13.03 -38.32
CA ASP A 338 -22.38 12.77 -38.03
C ASP A 338 -22.64 12.32 -36.58
N ARG A 339 -21.57 12.14 -35.79
CA ARG A 339 -21.62 11.71 -34.39
C ARG A 339 -22.08 12.88 -33.52
N GLU A 340 -23.08 12.73 -32.64
CA GLU A 340 -23.48 13.81 -31.73
C GLU A 340 -22.33 14.20 -30.79
N GLU A 341 -22.21 15.49 -30.44
CA GLU A 341 -21.27 15.92 -29.40
C GLU A 341 -21.60 15.23 -28.06
N GLY A 342 -20.59 14.65 -27.42
CA GLY A 342 -20.78 13.78 -26.24
C GLY A 342 -20.86 12.28 -26.56
N ASP A 343 -21.12 11.87 -27.80
CA ASP A 343 -21.18 10.46 -28.20
C ASP A 343 -19.77 9.95 -28.53
N LEU A 344 -19.22 9.10 -27.64
CA LEU A 344 -17.87 8.54 -27.78
C LEU A 344 -17.81 7.35 -28.75
N GLY A 345 -18.93 6.90 -29.29
CA GLY A 345 -19.01 5.68 -30.09
C GLY A 345 -18.98 4.41 -29.23
N PRO A 346 -18.78 3.23 -29.84
CA PRO A 346 -18.81 1.93 -29.15
C PRO A 346 -17.53 1.67 -28.34
N VAL A 347 -17.20 2.56 -27.40
CA VAL A 347 -16.00 2.50 -26.55
C VAL A 347 -16.19 1.57 -25.35
N TYR A 348 -15.08 1.16 -24.71
CA TYR A 348 -14.98 0.43 -23.43
C TYR A 348 -16.26 -0.26 -22.94
N GLY A 349 -17.12 0.43 -22.18
CA GLY A 349 -18.33 -0.13 -21.57
C GLY A 349 -19.27 -0.78 -22.58
N PHE A 350 -19.46 -0.16 -23.74
CA PHE A 350 -20.23 -0.76 -24.83
C PHE A 350 -19.64 -2.10 -25.26
N GLN A 351 -18.31 -2.18 -25.39
CA GLN A 351 -17.67 -3.46 -25.72
C GLN A 351 -17.77 -4.45 -24.56
N TRP A 352 -17.79 -4.00 -23.30
CA TRP A 352 -17.95 -4.88 -22.14
C TRP A 352 -19.34 -5.51 -22.07
N ARG A 353 -20.40 -4.75 -22.36
CA ARG A 353 -21.80 -5.20 -22.20
C ARG A 353 -22.46 -5.66 -23.51
N HIS A 354 -21.95 -5.20 -24.65
CA HIS A 354 -22.57 -5.33 -25.97
C HIS A 354 -21.55 -5.67 -27.06
N PHE A 355 -20.55 -6.51 -26.77
CA PHE A 355 -19.48 -6.83 -27.73
C PHE A 355 -20.07 -7.37 -29.04
N GLY A 356 -19.71 -6.75 -30.17
CA GLY A 356 -20.18 -7.14 -31.50
C GLY A 356 -21.60 -6.67 -31.87
N ALA A 357 -22.31 -5.95 -30.99
CA ALA A 357 -23.55 -5.28 -31.35
C ALA A 357 -23.29 -4.14 -32.35
N LYS A 358 -24.25 -3.89 -33.25
CA LYS A 358 -24.14 -2.80 -34.23
C LYS A 358 -24.43 -1.46 -33.53
N TYR A 359 -23.39 -0.66 -33.35
CA TYR A 359 -23.55 0.68 -32.79
C TYR A 359 -24.38 1.59 -33.71
N THR A 360 -25.24 2.42 -33.11
CA THR A 360 -25.99 3.47 -33.79
C THR A 360 -25.63 4.83 -33.19
N ASN A 361 -26.10 5.09 -31.97
CA ASN A 361 -25.81 6.30 -31.20
C ASN A 361 -25.84 6.01 -29.69
N MET A 362 -25.48 7.01 -28.87
CA MET A 362 -25.41 6.91 -27.41
C MET A 362 -26.76 6.87 -26.68
N HIS A 363 -27.89 7.05 -27.38
CA HIS A 363 -29.25 7.08 -26.80
C HIS A 363 -30.02 5.78 -27.03
N ALA A 364 -29.52 4.90 -27.88
CA ALA A 364 -30.18 3.65 -28.21
C ALA A 364 -30.10 2.65 -27.04
N ASP A 365 -31.15 1.84 -26.91
CA ASP A 365 -31.15 0.69 -26.00
C ASP A 365 -30.46 -0.51 -26.66
N TYR A 366 -29.34 -0.94 -26.08
CA TYR A 366 -28.57 -2.09 -26.51
C TYR A 366 -28.82 -3.34 -25.66
N SER A 367 -29.80 -3.32 -24.75
CA SER A 367 -30.14 -4.44 -23.88
C SER A 367 -30.36 -5.73 -24.69
N GLY A 368 -29.65 -6.80 -24.31
CA GLY A 368 -29.71 -8.10 -25.00
C GLY A 368 -29.04 -8.14 -26.38
N GLN A 369 -28.38 -7.07 -26.82
CA GLN A 369 -27.62 -7.04 -28.06
C GLN A 369 -26.14 -7.30 -27.82
N GLY A 370 -25.50 -8.03 -28.74
CA GLY A 370 -24.10 -8.39 -28.63
C GLY A 370 -23.84 -9.44 -27.55
N PHE A 371 -22.60 -9.50 -27.07
CA PHE A 371 -22.18 -10.41 -26.01
C PHE A 371 -21.78 -9.61 -24.76
N ASP A 372 -22.44 -9.87 -23.63
CA ASP A 372 -22.12 -9.28 -22.33
C ASP A 372 -20.95 -10.03 -21.69
N GLN A 373 -19.74 -9.53 -21.97
CA GLN A 373 -18.50 -10.10 -21.44
C GLN A 373 -18.39 -9.95 -19.93
N LEU A 374 -18.95 -8.88 -19.35
CA LEU A 374 -18.83 -8.61 -17.92
C LEU A 374 -19.63 -9.64 -17.11
N LEU A 375 -20.86 -9.94 -17.54
CA LEU A 375 -21.68 -10.98 -16.93
C LEU A 375 -21.11 -12.39 -17.17
N ASP A 376 -20.56 -12.67 -18.35
CA ASP A 376 -19.86 -13.94 -18.63
C ASP A 376 -18.62 -14.14 -17.74
N VAL A 377 -17.86 -13.06 -17.47
CA VAL A 377 -16.74 -13.09 -16.52
C VAL A 377 -17.23 -13.43 -15.11
N ILE A 378 -18.28 -12.79 -14.63
CA ILE A 378 -18.84 -13.04 -13.29
C ILE A 378 -19.37 -14.48 -13.20
N ASP A 379 -20.13 -14.93 -14.19
CA ASP A 379 -20.66 -16.29 -14.26
C ASP A 379 -19.54 -17.33 -14.20
N LYS A 380 -18.48 -17.15 -15.00
CA LYS A 380 -17.32 -18.06 -14.95
C LYS A 380 -16.61 -18.03 -13.62
N ILE A 381 -16.45 -16.87 -12.99
CA ILE A 381 -15.81 -16.80 -11.67
C ILE A 381 -16.63 -17.56 -10.62
N GLN A 382 -17.97 -17.46 -10.66
CA GLN A 382 -18.86 -18.13 -9.71
C GLN A 382 -19.01 -19.63 -9.99
N ASN A 383 -19.12 -20.02 -11.26
CA ASN A 383 -19.55 -21.36 -11.68
C ASN A 383 -18.43 -22.22 -12.28
N ASN A 384 -17.35 -21.63 -12.77
CA ASN A 384 -16.20 -22.33 -13.35
C ASN A 384 -14.86 -21.60 -13.08
N PRO A 385 -14.48 -21.40 -11.80
CA PRO A 385 -13.37 -20.52 -11.41
C PRO A 385 -11.99 -20.95 -11.95
N ASP A 386 -11.82 -22.23 -12.28
CA ASP A 386 -10.59 -22.77 -12.87
C ASP A 386 -10.47 -22.52 -14.39
N ASP A 387 -11.49 -21.89 -15.01
CA ASP A 387 -11.45 -21.53 -16.42
C ASP A 387 -10.28 -20.57 -16.70
N ARG A 388 -9.55 -20.84 -17.78
CA ARG A 388 -8.41 -20.04 -18.23
C ARG A 388 -8.80 -18.96 -19.24
N ARG A 389 -10.11 -18.79 -19.48
CA ARG A 389 -10.72 -17.90 -20.50
C ARG A 389 -11.65 -16.87 -19.86
N ILE A 390 -11.41 -16.53 -18.60
CA ILE A 390 -12.11 -15.45 -17.89
C ILE A 390 -11.49 -14.13 -18.35
N LEU A 391 -12.01 -13.58 -19.44
CA LEU A 391 -11.42 -12.47 -20.20
C LEU A 391 -12.47 -11.39 -20.45
N LEU A 392 -12.05 -10.13 -20.37
CA LEU A 392 -12.84 -8.95 -20.69
C LEU A 392 -12.06 -8.10 -21.69
N SER A 393 -12.58 -7.88 -22.91
CA SER A 393 -11.88 -7.13 -23.96
C SER A 393 -12.68 -5.91 -24.42
N ALA A 394 -12.03 -4.75 -24.46
CA ALA A 394 -12.53 -3.57 -25.15
C ALA A 394 -12.04 -3.50 -26.61
N TRP A 395 -11.06 -4.34 -27.00
CA TRP A 395 -10.43 -4.23 -28.32
C TRP A 395 -11.23 -4.98 -29.40
N ASN A 396 -12.05 -4.25 -30.14
CA ASN A 396 -12.80 -4.76 -31.29
C ASN A 396 -12.31 -4.10 -32.60
N PRO A 397 -11.51 -4.79 -33.42
CA PRO A 397 -10.97 -4.24 -34.68
C PRO A 397 -12.02 -3.68 -35.64
N SER A 398 -13.23 -4.27 -35.68
CA SER A 398 -14.32 -3.85 -36.57
C SER A 398 -14.90 -2.49 -36.18
N ASP A 399 -14.81 -2.13 -34.90
CA ASP A 399 -15.42 -0.92 -34.35
C ASP A 399 -14.43 0.24 -34.13
N LEU A 400 -13.11 0.01 -34.25
CA LEU A 400 -12.09 1.01 -33.92
C LEU A 400 -12.28 2.35 -34.64
N LYS A 401 -12.76 2.33 -35.89
CA LYS A 401 -13.00 3.55 -36.68
C LYS A 401 -14.26 4.32 -36.25
N GLN A 402 -15.12 3.71 -35.44
CA GLN A 402 -16.35 4.31 -34.92
C GLN A 402 -16.14 4.95 -33.54
N MET A 403 -15.04 4.60 -32.86
CA MET A 403 -14.72 5.06 -31.52
C MET A 403 -14.04 6.43 -31.56
N ALA A 404 -14.42 7.33 -30.66
CA ALA A 404 -13.75 8.62 -30.49
C ALA A 404 -12.27 8.43 -30.11
N LEU A 405 -11.97 7.41 -29.30
CA LEU A 405 -10.61 7.04 -28.96
C LEU A 405 -10.49 5.51 -28.87
N PRO A 406 -9.57 4.87 -29.61
CA PRO A 406 -9.31 3.44 -29.46
C PRO A 406 -8.91 3.08 -28.02
N PRO A 407 -9.40 1.96 -27.45
CA PRO A 407 -9.17 1.60 -26.05
C PRO A 407 -7.69 1.56 -25.67
N CYS A 408 -7.31 2.27 -24.61
CA CYS A 408 -5.96 2.23 -24.07
C CYS A 408 -5.72 0.96 -23.25
N HIS A 409 -6.59 0.69 -22.27
CA HIS A 409 -6.67 -0.59 -21.55
C HIS A 409 -7.52 -1.56 -22.37
N MET A 410 -6.84 -2.47 -23.08
CA MET A 410 -7.42 -3.26 -24.15
C MET A 410 -8.19 -4.47 -23.64
N PHE A 411 -7.59 -5.23 -22.72
CA PHE A 411 -8.22 -6.41 -22.15
C PHE A 411 -7.71 -6.67 -20.73
N ALA A 412 -8.52 -7.40 -19.97
CA ALA A 412 -8.18 -7.95 -18.67
C ALA A 412 -8.46 -9.45 -18.62
N GLN A 413 -7.60 -10.18 -17.90
CA GLN A 413 -7.79 -11.58 -17.58
C GLN A 413 -7.93 -11.72 -16.07
N PHE A 414 -8.90 -12.52 -15.64
CA PHE A 414 -9.12 -12.84 -14.24
C PHE A 414 -8.62 -14.25 -13.91
N TYR A 415 -8.24 -14.45 -12.66
CA TYR A 415 -7.70 -15.70 -12.15
C TYR A 415 -8.20 -15.92 -10.73
N VAL A 416 -8.87 -17.06 -10.51
CA VAL A 416 -9.33 -17.47 -9.17
C VAL A 416 -8.39 -18.54 -8.63
N ASN A 417 -7.96 -18.40 -7.39
CA ASN A 417 -7.21 -19.43 -6.69
C ASN A 417 -7.36 -19.27 -5.18
N GLN A 418 -7.63 -20.37 -4.47
CA GLN A 418 -7.77 -20.38 -2.99
C GLN A 418 -8.74 -19.32 -2.46
N GLY A 419 -9.89 -19.12 -3.13
CA GLY A 419 -10.88 -18.11 -2.73
C GLY A 419 -10.47 -16.66 -3.01
N GLU A 420 -9.39 -16.43 -3.76
CA GLU A 420 -8.92 -15.10 -4.13
C GLU A 420 -9.08 -14.83 -5.63
N LEU A 421 -9.50 -13.61 -5.99
CA LEU A 421 -9.60 -13.12 -7.36
C LEU A 421 -8.46 -12.17 -7.70
N SER A 422 -7.66 -12.51 -8.70
CA SER A 422 -6.64 -11.62 -9.28
C SER A 422 -7.04 -11.16 -10.68
N CYS A 423 -6.52 -10.00 -11.10
CA CYS A 423 -6.73 -9.42 -12.42
C CYS A 423 -5.39 -9.02 -13.05
N GLN A 424 -5.17 -9.41 -14.30
CA GLN A 424 -4.11 -8.88 -15.14
C GLN A 424 -4.71 -8.04 -16.26
N MET A 425 -4.35 -6.76 -16.35
CA MET A 425 -4.80 -5.86 -17.41
C MET A 425 -3.65 -5.48 -18.34
N TYR A 426 -3.89 -5.54 -19.65
CA TYR A 426 -2.97 -5.06 -20.68
C TYR A 426 -3.41 -3.69 -21.22
N GLN A 427 -2.51 -2.71 -21.10
CA GLN A 427 -2.67 -1.36 -21.61
C GLN A 427 -1.67 -1.08 -22.72
N ARG A 428 -2.12 -0.93 -23.97
CA ARG A 428 -1.23 -0.70 -25.12
C ARG A 428 -0.46 0.61 -25.07
N SER A 429 -1.02 1.63 -24.43
CA SER A 429 -0.50 3.00 -24.40
C SER A 429 -0.80 3.61 -23.05
N ALA A 430 0.26 3.99 -22.35
CA ALA A 430 0.23 4.28 -20.93
C ALA A 430 0.98 5.57 -20.62
N ASP A 431 0.22 6.67 -20.52
CA ASP A 431 0.73 7.94 -20.00
C ASP A 431 0.99 7.79 -18.50
N MET A 432 2.27 7.72 -18.14
CA MET A 432 2.72 7.59 -16.76
C MET A 432 2.38 8.83 -15.92
N GLY A 433 2.25 10.01 -16.56
CA GLY A 433 1.97 11.27 -15.90
C GLY A 433 0.53 11.41 -15.42
N LEU A 434 -0.45 11.07 -16.27
CA LEU A 434 -1.87 11.28 -15.96
C LEU A 434 -2.65 9.95 -15.92
N GLY A 435 -2.58 9.16 -16.99
CA GLY A 435 -3.43 7.98 -17.17
C GLY A 435 -3.15 6.84 -16.20
N VAL A 436 -1.89 6.40 -16.09
CA VAL A 436 -1.51 5.18 -15.34
C VAL A 436 -1.97 5.18 -13.88
N PRO A 437 -1.80 6.25 -13.08
CA PRO A 437 -2.34 6.31 -11.71
C PRO A 437 -3.86 6.11 -11.65
N PHE A 438 -4.59 6.64 -12.63
CA PHE A 438 -6.03 6.47 -12.75
C PHE A 438 -6.38 5.02 -13.13
N ASN A 439 -5.64 4.43 -14.07
CA ASN A 439 -5.86 3.07 -14.54
C ASN A 439 -5.52 2.01 -13.47
N ILE A 440 -4.48 2.24 -12.65
CA ILE A 440 -4.16 1.39 -11.49
C ILE A 440 -5.36 1.34 -10.54
N ALA A 441 -5.88 2.51 -10.15
CA ALA A 441 -7.01 2.59 -9.24
C ALA A 441 -8.29 1.99 -9.85
N SER A 442 -8.56 2.25 -11.14
CA SER A 442 -9.77 1.77 -11.83
C SER A 442 -9.84 0.24 -11.90
N TYR A 443 -8.78 -0.43 -12.38
CA TYR A 443 -8.80 -1.89 -12.49
C TYR A 443 -8.59 -2.61 -11.15
N ALA A 444 -7.87 -2.01 -10.19
CA ALA A 444 -7.88 -2.50 -8.81
C ALA A 444 -9.29 -2.45 -8.21
N LEU A 445 -10.04 -1.37 -8.46
CA LEU A 445 -11.43 -1.24 -7.99
C LEU A 445 -12.35 -2.25 -8.67
N LEU A 446 -12.25 -2.43 -9.99
CA LEU A 446 -13.02 -3.44 -10.71
C LEU A 446 -12.77 -4.84 -10.15
N THR A 447 -11.50 -5.17 -9.88
CA THR A 447 -11.12 -6.45 -9.26
C THR A 447 -11.77 -6.62 -7.90
N CYS A 448 -11.74 -5.58 -7.06
CA CYS A 448 -12.39 -5.62 -5.74
C CYS A 448 -13.91 -5.73 -5.83
N ILE A 449 -14.56 -5.08 -6.79
CA ILE A 449 -16.01 -5.17 -7.01
C ILE A 449 -16.40 -6.58 -7.45
N ILE A 450 -15.71 -7.13 -8.45
CA ILE A 450 -16.00 -8.49 -8.96
C ILE A 450 -15.73 -9.52 -7.87
N ALA A 451 -14.64 -9.40 -7.12
CA ALA A 451 -14.36 -10.28 -5.98
C ALA A 451 -15.51 -10.21 -4.96
N HIS A 452 -15.99 -9.00 -4.63
CA HIS A 452 -17.06 -8.79 -3.68
C HIS A 452 -18.40 -9.45 -4.09
N VAL A 453 -18.83 -9.27 -5.35
CA VAL A 453 -20.09 -9.86 -5.83
C VAL A 453 -20.00 -11.37 -6.08
N CYS A 454 -18.78 -11.92 -6.14
CA CYS A 454 -18.53 -13.35 -6.24
C CYS A 454 -18.17 -14.00 -4.88
N ASP A 455 -18.29 -13.27 -3.77
CA ASP A 455 -17.91 -13.73 -2.42
C ASP A 455 -16.45 -14.25 -2.33
N LEU A 456 -15.54 -13.60 -3.06
CA LEU A 456 -14.10 -13.86 -3.07
C LEU A 456 -13.32 -12.73 -2.37
N VAL A 457 -12.07 -13.02 -2.00
CA VAL A 457 -11.13 -12.04 -1.49
C VAL A 457 -10.34 -11.40 -2.66
N PRO A 458 -10.11 -10.08 -2.70
CA PRO A 458 -9.24 -9.48 -3.70
C PRO A 458 -7.78 -9.98 -3.55
N GLY A 459 -7.24 -10.55 -4.61
CA GLY A 459 -5.86 -11.02 -4.70
C GLY A 459 -4.94 -9.93 -5.24
N ASP A 460 -4.50 -10.07 -6.48
CA ASP A 460 -3.51 -9.18 -7.10
C ASP A 460 -4.07 -8.41 -8.28
N PHE A 461 -3.60 -7.18 -8.45
CA PHE A 461 -3.72 -6.44 -9.70
C PHE A 461 -2.37 -6.39 -10.41
N VAL A 462 -2.28 -6.97 -11.60
CA VAL A 462 -1.10 -6.96 -12.48
C VAL A 462 -1.37 -6.00 -13.65
N HIS A 463 -0.57 -4.95 -13.77
CA HIS A 463 -0.68 -3.95 -14.83
C HIS A 463 0.44 -4.15 -15.84
N VAL A 464 0.08 -4.65 -17.02
CA VAL A 464 0.99 -4.85 -18.15
C VAL A 464 0.88 -3.67 -19.10
N LEU A 465 2.00 -3.04 -19.42
CA LEU A 465 2.08 -1.83 -20.22
C LEU A 465 2.81 -2.13 -21.54
N GLY A 466 2.18 -1.76 -22.66
CA GLY A 466 2.79 -1.74 -23.98
C GLY A 466 3.77 -0.56 -24.09
N ASP A 467 3.35 0.52 -24.76
CA ASP A 467 4.10 1.78 -24.82
C ASP A 467 3.86 2.60 -23.53
N ALA A 468 4.75 2.43 -22.56
CA ALA A 468 4.79 3.21 -21.32
C ALA A 468 5.61 4.48 -21.54
N HIS A 469 4.98 5.64 -21.39
CA HIS A 469 5.60 6.90 -21.80
C HIS A 469 5.33 8.05 -20.83
N VAL A 470 6.27 8.99 -20.85
CA VAL A 470 6.19 10.29 -20.19
C VAL A 470 6.21 11.35 -21.29
N TYR A 471 5.16 12.17 -21.36
CA TYR A 471 5.18 13.36 -22.21
C TYR A 471 6.29 14.31 -21.79
N SER A 472 6.96 14.95 -22.76
CA SER A 472 8.05 15.91 -22.47
C SER A 472 7.61 17.01 -21.50
N THR A 473 6.36 17.47 -21.60
CA THR A 473 5.74 18.46 -20.72
C THR A 473 5.53 17.97 -19.28
N HIS A 474 5.50 16.65 -19.06
CA HIS A 474 5.30 16.03 -17.75
C HIS A 474 6.63 15.71 -17.03
N VAL A 475 7.79 15.80 -17.71
CA VAL A 475 9.09 15.44 -17.10
C VAL A 475 9.35 16.23 -15.81
N ARG A 476 9.26 17.57 -15.86
CA ARG A 476 9.51 18.40 -14.68
C ARG A 476 8.51 18.15 -13.54
N PRO A 477 7.17 18.16 -13.77
CA PRO A 477 6.21 17.78 -12.73
C PRO A 477 6.44 16.38 -12.12
N LEU A 478 6.89 15.41 -12.93
CA LEU A 478 7.20 14.07 -12.45
C LEU A 478 8.49 14.03 -11.64
N GLN A 479 9.52 14.80 -12.02
CA GLN A 479 10.72 14.97 -11.18
C GLN A 479 10.37 15.55 -9.80
N ASP A 480 9.45 16.52 -9.74
CA ASP A 480 8.94 17.04 -8.46
C ASP A 480 8.15 15.97 -7.67
N GLN A 481 7.40 15.09 -8.37
CA GLN A 481 6.73 13.95 -7.74
C GLN A 481 7.73 12.94 -7.16
N LEU A 482 8.83 12.64 -7.86
CA LEU A 482 9.87 11.69 -7.43
C LEU A 482 10.58 12.12 -6.13
N GLN A 483 10.57 13.40 -5.79
CA GLN A 483 11.11 13.90 -4.51
C GLN A 483 10.19 13.65 -3.30
N LYS A 484 8.95 13.19 -3.53
CA LYS A 484 7.97 12.95 -2.46
C LYS A 484 8.03 11.50 -2.00
N LEU A 485 8.06 11.30 -0.68
CA LEU A 485 7.94 9.97 -0.09
C LEU A 485 6.49 9.48 -0.14
N PRO A 486 6.24 8.21 -0.52
CA PRO A 486 4.93 7.60 -0.38
C PRO A 486 4.42 7.64 1.07
N LYS A 487 3.10 7.59 1.20
CA LYS A 487 2.36 7.36 2.44
C LYS A 487 1.73 5.95 2.37
N PRO A 488 1.31 5.36 3.50
CA PRO A 488 0.54 4.12 3.45
C PRO A 488 -0.62 4.26 2.48
N PHE A 489 -0.79 3.26 1.61
CA PHE A 489 -1.97 3.17 0.77
C PHE A 489 -3.25 3.14 1.61
N PRO A 490 -4.34 3.73 1.12
CA PRO A 490 -5.62 3.67 1.83
C PRO A 490 -6.20 2.26 1.82
N VAL A 491 -7.20 2.03 2.68
CA VAL A 491 -7.98 0.78 2.69
C VAL A 491 -9.33 1.03 2.04
N LEU A 492 -9.59 0.35 0.92
CA LEU A 492 -10.89 0.43 0.24
C LEU A 492 -11.98 -0.21 1.12
N LYS A 493 -13.10 0.50 1.30
CA LYS A 493 -14.31 -0.04 1.90
C LYS A 493 -15.40 -0.09 0.82
N ILE A 494 -16.05 -1.24 0.70
CA ILE A 494 -17.18 -1.46 -0.20
C ILE A 494 -18.41 -1.72 0.67
N ASN A 495 -19.56 -1.16 0.29
CA ASN A 495 -20.83 -1.46 0.94
C ASN A 495 -21.13 -2.97 0.86
N SER A 496 -21.19 -3.64 2.00
CA SER A 496 -21.34 -5.10 2.09
C SER A 496 -22.69 -5.63 1.63
N GLU A 497 -23.71 -4.77 1.52
CA GLU A 497 -25.06 -5.14 1.10
C GLU A 497 -25.19 -5.28 -0.43
N LYS A 498 -24.22 -4.77 -1.20
CA LYS A 498 -24.29 -4.73 -2.66
C LYS A 498 -23.78 -6.04 -3.27
N LYS A 499 -24.69 -6.86 -3.77
CA LYS A 499 -24.38 -8.18 -4.35
C LYS A 499 -24.47 -8.26 -5.88
N ASP A 500 -24.87 -7.16 -6.51
CA ASP A 500 -25.01 -7.06 -7.97
C ASP A 500 -24.05 -5.99 -8.51
N ILE A 501 -23.35 -6.31 -9.60
CA ILE A 501 -22.37 -5.40 -10.21
C ILE A 501 -23.03 -4.14 -10.77
N ASP A 502 -24.28 -4.23 -11.21
CA ASP A 502 -25.05 -3.11 -11.74
C ASP A 502 -25.69 -2.25 -10.63
N GLY A 503 -25.63 -2.72 -9.38
CA GLY A 503 -26.25 -2.06 -8.23
C GLY A 503 -25.39 -1.02 -7.52
N PHE A 504 -24.15 -0.80 -7.94
CA PHE A 504 -23.20 0.09 -7.24
C PHE A 504 -23.38 1.57 -7.60
N TYR A 505 -23.27 2.42 -6.58
CA TYR A 505 -23.19 3.87 -6.70
C TYR A 505 -21.89 4.38 -6.08
N ARG A 506 -21.52 5.64 -6.38
CA ARG A 506 -20.33 6.26 -5.82
C ARG A 506 -20.30 6.20 -4.29
N SER A 507 -21.44 6.35 -3.62
CA SER A 507 -21.55 6.29 -2.15
C SER A 507 -21.16 4.94 -1.55
N ASP A 508 -21.15 3.86 -2.33
CA ASP A 508 -20.81 2.51 -1.86
C ASP A 508 -19.30 2.29 -1.70
N PHE A 509 -18.48 3.28 -2.07
CA PHE A 509 -17.02 3.19 -2.01
C PHE A 509 -16.42 4.23 -1.06
N GLY A 510 -15.80 3.78 0.03
CA GLY A 510 -15.21 4.63 1.06
C GLY A 510 -16.01 4.64 2.37
N GLY A 511 -15.49 5.31 3.39
CA GLY A 511 -16.16 5.43 4.69
C GLY A 511 -15.74 6.68 5.44
N ASN A 512 -16.61 7.16 6.35
CA ASN A 512 -16.32 8.26 7.26
C ASN A 512 -14.99 7.99 7.99
N GLY A 513 -13.97 8.79 7.70
CA GLY A 513 -12.62 8.70 8.28
C GLY A 513 -11.49 8.37 7.30
N CYS A 514 -11.78 7.89 6.08
CA CYS A 514 -10.73 7.70 5.08
C CYS A 514 -10.40 9.03 4.39
N ARG A 515 -9.54 9.85 5.03
CA ARG A 515 -9.07 11.17 4.53
C ARG A 515 -8.38 11.13 3.16
N VAL A 516 -8.20 9.93 2.59
CA VAL A 516 -7.58 9.69 1.29
C VAL A 516 -8.62 9.59 0.16
N PHE A 517 -9.86 9.18 0.46
CA PHE A 517 -10.96 9.05 -0.52
C PHE A 517 -11.99 10.20 -0.46
N MET A 518 -11.88 11.08 0.55
CA MET A 518 -12.52 12.40 0.64
C MET A 518 -11.53 13.46 0.17
#